data_AF-A0A956D8V7-F1
#
_entry.id   AF-A0A956D8V7-F1
#
_cell.length_a   1.000
_cell.length_b   1.000
_cell.length_c   1.000
_cell.angle_alpha   90.00
_cell.angle_beta   90.00
_cell.angle_gamma   90.00
#
_symmetry.space_group_name_H-M   'P 1'
#
loop_
_entity.id
_entity.type
_entity.pdbx_description
1 polymer ?
#
loop_
_entity_poly.entity_id
_entity_poly.type
_entity_poly.pdbx_seq_one_letter_code
_entity_poly.pdbx_strand_id
1 'polypeptide(L)'
;MSVRVSIRPELFEWAIARSGRDMRELTGCFPYLPEWISGDEAPTLNQLEELARFTHAPLGSFFSEVPPSETIPIPDLRTVGDAGVRRPSGDLLDTIYACQLRQGWYHDHLRLEGESGPAFVGSAKVGDDPRATAAAIRRALGLDTLDPSTFRTWEDAFRDLIERIEDAGVLVMVNGVVGHDTHRRLDPEEFRGFALVDPLAPLIFVNGADAKPAQTFTLAHELVHVVLGESGVSD
;
A
#
# COMPACT_ATOMS: atom_id res chain seq x y z
N MET A 1 -11.42 29.03 26.45
CA MET A 1 -10.59 29.80 25.49
C MET A 1 -10.17 28.84 24.41
N SER A 2 -10.42 29.14 23.14
CA SER A 2 -9.87 28.37 22.02
C SER A 2 -8.40 28.75 21.83
N VAL A 3 -7.51 27.77 21.89
CA VAL A 3 -6.08 27.97 21.62
C VAL A 3 -5.91 28.06 20.11
N ARG A 4 -5.39 29.19 19.62
CA ARG A 4 -4.95 29.34 18.23
C ARG A 4 -3.50 28.91 18.09
N VAL A 5 -3.20 28.29 16.95
CA VAL A 5 -1.88 27.75 16.64
C VAL A 5 -1.35 28.36 15.36
N SER A 6 -0.12 28.85 15.40
CA SER A 6 0.55 29.41 14.23
C SER A 6 1.19 28.28 13.44
N ILE A 7 0.82 28.17 12.17
CA ILE A 7 1.24 27.14 11.24
C ILE A 7 1.79 27.82 9.99
N ARG A 8 2.86 27.27 9.42
CA ARG A 8 3.48 27.82 8.21
C ARG A 8 2.56 27.56 7.00
N PRO A 9 2.31 28.55 6.12
CA PRO A 9 1.50 28.40 4.91
C PRO A 9 1.79 27.14 4.10
N GLU A 10 3.07 26.82 3.93
CA GLU A 10 3.55 25.72 3.09
C GLU A 10 3.09 24.35 3.62
N LEU A 11 2.78 24.24 4.92
CA LEU A 11 2.28 23.01 5.54
C LEU A 11 0.80 22.78 5.23
N PHE A 12 0.01 23.85 5.08
CA PHE A 12 -1.36 23.73 4.58
C PHE A 12 -1.36 23.30 3.13
N GLU A 13 -0.56 23.95 2.28
CA GLU A 13 -0.44 23.60 0.86
C GLU A 13 0.03 22.16 0.67
N TRP A 14 1.00 21.73 1.46
CA TRP A 14 1.47 20.34 1.47
C TRP A 14 0.37 19.35 1.85
N ALA A 15 -0.38 19.60 2.93
CA ALA A 15 -1.44 18.70 3.38
C ALA A 15 -2.57 18.59 2.34
N ILE A 16 -2.91 19.72 1.70
CA ILE A 16 -3.89 19.78 0.61
C ILE A 16 -3.41 18.94 -0.57
N ALA A 17 -2.17 19.16 -1.04
CA ALA A 17 -1.59 18.40 -2.13
C ALA A 17 -1.50 16.90 -1.82
N ARG A 18 -1.09 16.54 -0.59
CA ARG A 18 -1.04 15.15 -0.10
C ARG A 18 -2.40 14.46 -0.15
N SER A 19 -3.47 15.19 0.17
CA SER A 19 -4.83 14.63 0.21
C SER A 19 -5.43 14.31 -1.15
N GLY A 20 -4.87 14.86 -2.24
CA GLY A 20 -5.44 14.73 -3.59
C GLY A 20 -6.81 15.40 -3.75
N ARG A 21 -7.31 16.12 -2.74
CA ARG A 21 -8.63 16.77 -2.75
C ARG A 21 -8.59 18.09 -3.50
N ASP A 22 -9.73 18.43 -4.09
CA ASP A 22 -9.89 19.71 -4.77
C ASP A 22 -10.02 20.87 -3.77
N MET A 23 -9.40 22.01 -4.11
CA MET A 23 -9.42 23.20 -3.25
C MET A 23 -10.85 23.72 -2.99
N ARG A 24 -11.80 23.52 -3.91
CA ARG A 24 -13.20 23.95 -3.71
C ARG A 24 -13.91 23.09 -2.67
N GLU A 25 -13.62 21.79 -2.62
CA GLU A 25 -14.15 20.91 -1.58
C GLU A 25 -13.62 21.35 -0.21
N LEU A 26 -12.31 21.59 -0.13
CA LEU A 26 -11.65 22.05 1.09
C LEU A 26 -12.21 23.39 1.57
N THR A 27 -12.34 24.38 0.72
CA THR A 27 -12.90 25.69 1.10
C THR A 27 -14.40 25.63 1.43
N GLY A 28 -15.15 24.66 0.89
CA GLY A 28 -16.52 24.40 1.28
C GLY A 28 -16.65 23.90 2.73
N CYS A 29 -15.72 23.07 3.18
CA CYS A 29 -15.67 22.55 4.55
C CYS A 29 -14.91 23.47 5.53
N PHE A 30 -13.90 24.20 5.04
CA PHE A 30 -13.01 25.08 5.80
C PHE A 30 -13.00 26.48 5.15
N PRO A 31 -14.01 27.33 5.40
CA PRO A 31 -14.14 28.62 4.72
C PRO A 31 -12.97 29.58 4.95
N TYR A 32 -12.30 29.47 6.10
CA TYR A 32 -11.17 30.31 6.50
C TYR A 32 -9.80 29.76 6.07
N LEU A 33 -9.77 28.64 5.34
CA LEU A 33 -8.52 28.04 4.86
C LEU A 33 -7.67 29.00 4.01
N PRO A 34 -8.24 29.86 3.12
CA PRO A 34 -7.45 30.84 2.39
C PRO A 34 -6.71 31.83 3.30
N GLU A 35 -7.35 32.29 4.37
CA GLU A 35 -6.76 33.20 5.36
C GLU A 35 -5.69 32.49 6.22
N TRP A 36 -5.83 31.18 6.44
CA TRP A 36 -4.80 30.39 7.09
C TRP A 36 -3.56 30.22 6.20
N ILE A 37 -3.75 30.06 4.89
CA ILE A 37 -2.67 29.95 3.91
C ILE A 37 -1.98 31.31 3.70
N SER A 38 -2.72 32.42 3.64
CA SER A 38 -2.10 33.76 3.53
C SER A 38 -1.39 34.19 4.82
N GLY A 39 -1.71 33.56 5.95
CA GLY A 39 -1.21 33.93 7.27
C GLY A 39 -1.97 35.10 7.91
N ASP A 40 -3.09 35.52 7.33
CA ASP A 40 -3.94 36.60 7.85
C ASP A 40 -4.70 36.17 9.11
N GLU A 41 -5.03 34.88 9.22
CA GLU A 41 -5.64 34.30 10.43
C GLU A 41 -4.98 32.96 10.81
N ALA A 42 -4.96 32.65 12.09
CA ALA A 42 -4.49 31.37 12.60
C ALA A 42 -5.68 30.45 12.97
N PRO A 43 -5.69 29.16 12.57
CA PRO A 43 -6.69 28.22 13.02
C PRO A 43 -6.60 27.98 14.52
N THR A 44 -7.72 27.55 15.10
CA THR A 44 -7.71 26.90 16.42
C THR A 44 -7.11 25.50 16.33
N LEU A 45 -6.59 24.96 17.44
CA LEU A 45 -6.08 23.58 17.46
C LEU A 45 -7.14 22.57 16.97
N ASN A 46 -8.40 22.73 17.38
CA ASN A 46 -9.50 21.87 16.94
C ASN A 46 -9.74 21.97 15.42
N GLN A 47 -9.69 23.16 14.84
CA GLN A 47 -9.80 23.36 13.39
C GLN A 47 -8.63 22.70 12.64
N LEU A 48 -7.42 22.79 13.20
CA LEU A 48 -6.25 22.12 12.64
C LEU A 48 -6.39 20.59 12.72
N GLU A 49 -6.90 20.05 13.83
CA GLU A 49 -7.21 18.62 13.99
C GLU A 49 -8.29 18.12 13.01
N GLU A 50 -9.30 18.95 12.74
CA GLU A 50 -10.31 18.67 11.72
C GLU A 50 -9.71 18.67 10.32
N LEU A 51 -8.90 19.68 9.99
CA LEU A 51 -8.21 19.76 8.70
C LEU A 51 -7.25 18.58 8.50
N ALA A 52 -6.47 18.21 9.53
CA ALA A 52 -5.57 17.07 9.50
C ALA A 52 -6.31 15.76 9.23
N ARG A 53 -7.44 15.53 9.92
CA ARG A 53 -8.30 14.35 9.67
C ARG A 53 -8.88 14.36 8.26
N PHE A 54 -9.32 15.51 7.77
CA PHE A 54 -9.93 15.66 6.45
C PHE A 54 -8.93 15.45 5.30
N THR A 55 -7.70 15.95 5.46
CA THR A 55 -6.60 15.80 4.49
C THR A 55 -5.82 14.49 4.67
N HIS A 56 -6.14 13.72 5.70
CA HIS A 56 -5.41 12.52 6.14
C HIS A 56 -3.92 12.78 6.44
N ALA A 57 -3.54 14.04 6.63
CA ALA A 57 -2.19 14.41 7.03
C ALA A 57 -2.02 14.18 8.54
N PRO A 58 -0.89 13.59 8.99
CA PRO A 58 -0.60 13.51 10.41
C PRO A 58 -0.59 14.90 11.05
N LEU A 59 -1.32 15.08 12.16
CA LEU A 59 -1.41 16.37 12.85
C LEU A 59 -0.02 16.94 13.19
N GLY A 60 0.90 16.07 13.62
CA GLY A 60 2.27 16.44 13.95
C GLY A 60 3.03 17.08 12.79
N SER A 61 2.69 16.74 11.54
CA SER A 61 3.34 17.29 10.35
C SER A 61 3.13 18.79 10.21
N PHE A 62 1.98 19.33 10.65
CA PHE A 62 1.70 20.77 10.63
C PHE A 62 2.57 21.60 11.59
N PHE A 63 3.30 20.94 12.50
CA PHE A 63 4.25 21.60 13.40
C PHE A 63 5.71 21.44 12.96
N SER A 64 5.94 20.89 11.77
CA SER A 64 7.28 20.73 11.21
C SER A 64 7.85 22.06 10.73
N GLU A 65 9.17 22.20 10.72
CA GLU A 65 9.80 23.40 10.15
C GLU A 65 9.59 23.46 8.62
N VAL A 66 9.63 22.32 7.95
CA VAL A 66 9.42 22.24 6.50
C VAL A 66 8.40 21.15 6.19
N PRO A 67 7.66 21.25 5.07
CA PRO A 67 6.82 20.17 4.58
C PRO A 67 7.58 18.84 4.54
N PRO A 68 7.03 17.76 5.12
CA PRO A 68 7.64 16.45 5.06
C PRO A 68 7.88 16.00 3.61
N SER A 69 9.08 15.50 3.34
CA SER A 69 9.38 14.80 2.09
C SER A 69 8.96 13.35 2.23
N GLU A 70 7.79 13.01 1.74
CA GLU A 70 7.29 11.64 1.73
C GLU A 70 7.78 10.89 0.48
N THR A 71 8.62 9.88 0.70
CA THR A 71 9.10 8.95 -0.34
C THR A 71 8.53 7.57 -0.08
N ILE A 72 8.37 6.76 -1.14
CA ILE A 72 7.94 5.36 -0.97
C ILE A 72 9.05 4.61 -0.21
N PRO A 73 8.71 3.85 0.86
CA PRO A 73 9.69 3.18 1.71
C PRO A 73 10.18 1.83 1.14
N ILE A 74 9.78 1.50 -0.09
CA ILE A 74 10.15 0.30 -0.86
C ILE A 74 10.51 0.71 -2.29
N PRO A 75 11.21 -0.15 -3.07
CA PRO A 75 11.48 0.13 -4.47
C PRO A 75 10.20 0.48 -5.26
N ASP A 76 10.23 1.60 -5.98
CA ASP A 76 9.14 2.01 -6.85
C ASP A 76 9.41 1.49 -8.26
N LEU A 77 8.72 0.41 -8.64
CA LEU A 77 8.88 -0.26 -9.93
C LEU A 77 7.79 0.15 -10.93
N ARG A 78 6.90 1.06 -10.54
CA ARG A 78 5.79 1.52 -11.38
C ARG A 78 6.32 2.17 -12.66
N THR A 79 5.90 1.65 -13.81
CA THR A 79 6.26 2.20 -15.13
C THR A 79 5.13 3.03 -15.71
N VAL A 80 4.98 4.28 -15.26
CA VAL A 80 3.99 5.18 -15.86
C VAL A 80 4.57 5.77 -17.15
N GLY A 81 3.98 5.42 -18.30
CA GLY A 81 4.43 5.82 -19.64
C GLY A 81 4.91 7.28 -19.72
N ASP A 82 6.20 7.48 -20.01
CA ASP A 82 6.92 8.74 -20.27
C ASP A 82 6.74 9.91 -19.29
N ALA A 83 6.00 9.75 -18.18
CA ALA A 83 5.90 10.73 -17.11
C ALA A 83 6.70 10.22 -15.91
N GLY A 84 7.79 10.92 -15.56
CA GLY A 84 8.65 10.57 -14.44
C GLY A 84 7.88 10.31 -13.14
N VAL A 85 8.44 9.45 -12.29
CA VAL A 85 7.93 8.99 -10.99
C VAL A 85 6.94 9.98 -10.35
N ARG A 86 5.65 9.63 -10.36
CA ARG A 86 4.59 10.42 -9.73
C ARG A 86 4.85 10.45 -8.22
N ARG A 87 4.70 11.62 -7.58
CA ARG A 87 4.70 11.68 -6.10
C ARG A 87 3.69 10.66 -5.57
N PRO A 88 4.06 9.82 -4.58
CA PRO A 88 3.12 8.86 -4.00
C PRO A 88 1.96 9.59 -3.33
N SER A 89 0.75 9.05 -3.47
CA SER A 89 -0.39 9.52 -2.70
C SER A 89 -0.21 9.18 -1.22
N GLY A 90 -0.88 9.95 -0.36
CA GLY A 90 -0.99 9.59 1.06
C GLY A 90 -1.64 8.22 1.27
N ASP A 91 -2.55 7.82 0.36
CA ASP A 91 -3.29 6.56 0.45
C ASP A 91 -2.38 5.34 0.17
N LEU A 92 -1.51 5.42 -0.83
CA LEU A 92 -0.47 4.40 -1.08
C LEU A 92 0.47 4.27 0.12
N LEU A 93 0.97 5.40 0.63
CA LEU A 93 1.90 5.42 1.77
C LEU A 93 1.26 4.83 3.04
N ASP A 94 0.06 5.29 3.39
CA ASP A 94 -0.68 4.80 4.56
C ASP A 94 -0.93 3.27 4.45
N THR A 95 -1.18 2.77 3.23
CA THR A 95 -1.37 1.33 2.96
C THR A 95 -0.08 0.54 3.13
N ILE A 96 1.06 1.03 2.60
CA ILE A 96 2.37 0.38 2.77
C ILE A 96 2.74 0.35 4.25
N TYR A 97 2.62 1.46 4.98
CA TYR A 97 2.94 1.52 6.39
C TYR A 97 2.07 0.57 7.23
N ALA A 98 0.78 0.47 6.92
CA ALA A 98 -0.10 -0.48 7.59
C ALA A 98 0.33 -1.95 7.33
N CYS A 99 0.78 -2.26 6.12
CA CYS A 99 1.28 -3.59 5.78
C CYS A 99 2.62 -3.90 6.45
N GLN A 100 3.55 -2.94 6.49
CA GLN A 100 4.83 -3.06 7.20
C GLN A 100 4.62 -3.30 8.70
N LEU A 101 3.67 -2.60 9.33
CA LEU A 101 3.34 -2.80 10.73
C LEU A 101 2.83 -4.23 10.99
N ARG A 102 1.92 -4.72 10.14
CA ARG A 102 1.38 -6.09 10.26
C ARG A 102 2.44 -7.15 10.00
N GLN A 103 3.27 -6.95 8.98
CA GLN A 103 4.39 -7.83 8.67
C GLN A 103 5.37 -7.90 9.84
N GLY A 104 5.76 -6.75 10.41
CA GLY A 104 6.67 -6.70 11.55
C GLY A 104 6.12 -7.43 12.77
N TRP A 105 4.83 -7.24 13.08
CA TRP A 105 4.17 -7.99 14.15
C TRP A 105 4.18 -9.51 13.89
N TYR A 106 3.87 -9.94 12.67
CA TYR A 106 3.82 -11.37 12.33
C TYR A 106 5.22 -12.00 12.29
N HIS A 107 6.21 -11.29 11.75
CA HIS A 107 7.61 -11.68 11.82
C HIS A 107 8.05 -11.94 13.26
N ASP A 108 7.77 -11.01 14.18
CA ASP A 108 8.13 -11.16 15.59
C ASP A 108 7.41 -12.34 16.25
N HIS A 109 6.15 -12.58 15.89
CA HIS A 109 5.40 -13.75 16.33
C HIS A 109 6.06 -15.06 15.86
N LEU A 110 6.31 -15.22 14.55
CA LEU A 110 6.96 -16.42 14.00
C LEU A 110 8.35 -16.65 14.61
N ARG A 111 9.10 -15.57 14.84
CA ARG A 111 10.42 -15.63 15.46
C ARG A 111 10.36 -16.15 16.90
N LEU A 112 9.34 -15.76 17.67
CA LEU A 112 9.13 -16.23 19.04
C LEU A 112 8.74 -17.71 19.10
N GLU A 113 7.95 -18.18 18.13
CA GLU A 113 7.54 -19.60 18.02
C GLU A 113 8.67 -20.49 17.45
N GLY A 114 9.73 -19.90 16.89
CA GLY A 114 10.85 -20.63 16.30
C GLY A 114 10.52 -21.24 14.93
N GLU A 115 9.52 -20.68 14.25
CA GLU A 115 9.11 -21.11 12.92
C GLU A 115 10.17 -20.75 11.86
N SER A 116 10.15 -21.48 10.75
CA SER A 116 10.98 -21.19 9.58
C SER A 116 10.14 -20.56 8.47
N GLY A 117 10.70 -19.60 7.76
CA GLY A 117 10.02 -18.97 6.63
C GLY A 117 9.98 -19.84 5.37
N PRO A 118 9.27 -19.39 4.33
CA PRO A 118 9.12 -20.16 3.10
C PRO A 118 10.44 -20.31 2.35
N ALA A 119 10.80 -21.56 2.00
CA ALA A 119 12.09 -21.86 1.35
C ALA A 119 12.26 -21.23 -0.05
N PHE A 120 11.18 -20.75 -0.67
CA PHE A 120 11.22 -20.15 -2.01
C PHE A 120 11.50 -18.65 -2.00
N VAL A 121 11.48 -17.97 -0.85
CA VAL A 121 11.80 -16.54 -0.76
C VAL A 121 13.25 -16.32 -1.22
N GLY A 122 13.46 -15.48 -2.24
CA GLY A 122 14.78 -15.23 -2.82
C GLY A 122 15.47 -16.46 -3.43
N SER A 123 14.70 -17.49 -3.80
CA SER A 123 15.24 -18.73 -4.37
C SER A 123 15.56 -18.66 -5.87
N ALA A 124 15.04 -17.64 -6.58
CA ALA A 124 15.28 -17.42 -8.00
C ALA A 124 16.01 -16.08 -8.25
N LYS A 125 16.52 -15.91 -9.47
CA LYS A 125 17.20 -14.69 -9.93
C LYS A 125 16.68 -14.25 -11.29
N VAL A 126 16.82 -12.94 -11.55
CA VAL A 126 16.61 -12.38 -12.88
C VAL A 126 17.59 -13.04 -13.86
N GLY A 127 17.05 -13.76 -14.85
CA GLY A 127 17.82 -14.53 -15.82
C GLY A 127 17.66 -16.06 -15.72
N ASP A 128 17.06 -16.56 -14.64
CA ASP A 128 16.63 -17.96 -14.56
C ASP A 128 15.53 -18.26 -15.60
N ASP A 129 15.43 -19.52 -16.03
CA ASP A 129 14.40 -19.93 -17.01
C ASP A 129 12.99 -19.73 -16.43
N PRO A 130 12.15 -18.86 -17.02
CA PRO A 130 10.82 -18.56 -16.48
C PRO A 130 9.93 -19.81 -16.37
N ARG A 131 10.09 -20.79 -17.26
CA ARG A 131 9.30 -22.03 -17.23
C ARG A 131 9.71 -22.91 -16.04
N ALA A 132 11.01 -23.06 -15.80
CA ALA A 132 11.53 -23.78 -14.65
C ALA A 132 11.11 -23.11 -13.32
N THR A 133 11.22 -21.79 -13.22
CA THR A 133 10.81 -21.01 -12.04
C THR A 133 9.30 -21.14 -11.80
N ALA A 134 8.48 -20.96 -12.83
CA ALA A 134 7.03 -21.15 -12.71
C ALA A 134 6.67 -22.58 -12.24
N ALA A 135 7.35 -23.61 -12.75
CA ALA A 135 7.14 -24.98 -12.30
C ALA A 135 7.56 -25.19 -10.83
N ALA A 136 8.62 -24.52 -10.36
CA ALA A 136 9.02 -24.56 -8.95
C ALA A 136 7.98 -23.91 -8.03
N ILE A 137 7.47 -22.73 -8.42
CA ILE A 137 6.38 -22.04 -7.71
C ILE A 137 5.13 -22.92 -7.65
N ARG A 138 4.72 -23.51 -8.78
CA ARG A 138 3.57 -24.41 -8.83
C ARG A 138 3.70 -25.61 -7.88
N ARG A 139 4.90 -26.20 -7.78
CA ARG A 139 5.17 -27.27 -6.81
C ARG A 139 5.08 -26.78 -5.37
N ALA A 140 5.68 -25.62 -5.06
CA ALA A 140 5.63 -25.04 -3.72
C ALA A 140 4.20 -24.76 -3.25
N LEU A 141 3.32 -24.34 -4.17
CA LEU A 141 1.91 -24.06 -3.90
C LEU A 141 0.96 -25.28 -4.06
N GLY A 142 1.49 -26.46 -4.39
CA GLY A 142 0.68 -27.66 -4.65
C GLY A 142 -0.27 -27.54 -5.85
N LEU A 143 0.04 -26.68 -6.83
CA LEU A 143 -0.76 -26.44 -8.03
C LEU A 143 -0.60 -27.53 -9.11
N ASP A 144 0.35 -28.45 -8.94
CA ASP A 144 0.53 -29.58 -9.87
C ASP A 144 -0.54 -30.66 -9.71
N THR A 145 -1.16 -30.73 -8.53
CA THR A 145 -2.25 -31.66 -8.21
C THR A 145 -3.63 -31.00 -8.29
N LEU A 146 -3.68 -29.71 -8.64
CA LEU A 146 -4.92 -28.97 -8.72
C LEU A 146 -5.71 -29.39 -9.95
N ASP A 147 -6.98 -29.75 -9.75
CA ASP A 147 -7.93 -30.00 -10.83
C ASP A 147 -8.73 -28.73 -11.10
N PRO A 148 -8.52 -28.01 -12.21
CA PRO A 148 -9.24 -26.76 -12.48
C PRO A 148 -10.76 -26.92 -12.58
N SER A 149 -11.27 -28.15 -12.81
CA SER A 149 -12.70 -28.41 -12.88
C SER A 149 -13.42 -28.32 -11.53
N THR A 150 -12.68 -28.24 -10.42
CA THR A 150 -13.27 -28.05 -9.08
C THR A 150 -13.79 -26.63 -8.86
N PHE A 151 -13.34 -25.65 -9.64
CA PHE A 151 -13.77 -24.26 -9.51
C PHE A 151 -15.02 -23.99 -10.35
N ARG A 152 -16.05 -23.44 -9.70
CA ARG A 152 -17.29 -23.03 -10.37
C ARG A 152 -17.18 -21.63 -10.94
N THR A 153 -16.36 -20.80 -10.32
CA THR A 153 -16.18 -19.39 -10.65
C THR A 153 -14.70 -19.00 -10.61
N TRP A 154 -14.37 -17.89 -11.27
CA TRP A 154 -13.02 -17.33 -11.20
C TRP A 154 -12.68 -16.83 -9.80
N GLU A 155 -13.69 -16.34 -9.06
CA GLU A 155 -13.54 -15.93 -7.67
C GLU A 155 -13.16 -17.09 -6.74
N ASP A 156 -13.70 -18.30 -6.99
CA ASP A 156 -13.33 -19.49 -6.23
C ASP A 156 -11.86 -19.87 -6.50
N ALA A 157 -11.43 -19.83 -7.77
CA ALA A 157 -10.05 -20.10 -8.14
C ALA A 157 -9.07 -19.06 -7.56
N PHE A 158 -9.46 -17.79 -7.52
CA PHE A 158 -8.65 -16.73 -6.91
C PHE A 158 -8.51 -16.92 -5.40
N ARG A 159 -9.61 -17.29 -4.71
CA ARG A 159 -9.57 -17.56 -3.26
C ARG A 159 -8.69 -18.77 -2.95
N ASP A 160 -8.82 -19.87 -3.68
CA ASP A 160 -7.96 -21.06 -3.50
C ASP A 160 -6.48 -20.73 -3.77
N LEU A 161 -6.17 -19.89 -4.75
CA LEU A 161 -4.80 -19.44 -4.98
C LEU A 161 -4.26 -18.63 -3.78
N ILE A 162 -5.06 -17.75 -3.19
CA ILE A 162 -4.69 -17.02 -1.96
C ILE A 162 -4.43 -18.01 -0.82
N GLU A 163 -5.35 -18.92 -0.55
CA GLU A 163 -5.24 -19.91 0.53
C GLU A 163 -3.95 -20.73 0.38
N ARG A 164 -3.60 -21.16 -0.83
CA ARG A 164 -2.35 -21.90 -1.09
C ARG A 164 -1.09 -21.06 -0.87
N ILE A 165 -1.13 -19.78 -1.21
CA ILE A 165 -0.02 -18.85 -0.99
C ILE A 165 0.16 -18.59 0.51
N GLU A 166 -0.94 -18.44 1.25
CA GLU A 166 -0.95 -18.30 2.71
C GLU A 166 -0.47 -19.56 3.43
N ASP A 167 -0.94 -20.75 3.01
CA ASP A 167 -0.49 -22.05 3.51
C ASP A 167 1.01 -22.28 3.25
N ALA A 168 1.55 -21.68 2.19
CA ALA A 168 2.97 -21.70 1.86
C ALA A 168 3.79 -20.68 2.68
N GLY A 169 3.16 -19.92 3.57
CA GLY A 169 3.79 -19.01 4.53
C GLY A 169 3.95 -17.56 4.05
N VAL A 170 3.15 -17.11 3.08
CA VAL A 170 3.13 -15.72 2.59
C VAL A 170 1.86 -15.02 3.04
N LEU A 171 1.99 -13.87 3.69
CA LEU A 171 0.83 -13.06 4.06
C LEU A 171 0.20 -12.44 2.79
N VAL A 172 -1.10 -12.67 2.56
CA VAL A 172 -1.81 -12.05 1.44
C VAL A 172 -2.86 -11.06 1.96
N MET A 173 -2.80 -9.82 1.48
CA MET A 173 -3.75 -8.78 1.85
C MET A 173 -4.46 -8.27 0.60
N VAL A 174 -5.77 -8.42 0.54
CA VAL A 174 -6.60 -7.86 -0.55
C VAL A 174 -7.49 -6.78 0.03
N ASN A 175 -7.28 -5.53 -0.37
CA ASN A 175 -8.13 -4.42 0.06
C ASN A 175 -8.25 -3.35 -1.02
N GLY A 176 -9.44 -2.78 -1.19
CA GLY A 176 -9.70 -1.72 -2.18
C GLY A 176 -9.81 -0.32 -1.56
N VAL A 177 -9.58 -0.20 -0.26
CA VAL A 177 -9.67 1.06 0.49
C VAL A 177 -8.53 1.17 1.50
N VAL A 178 -8.21 2.39 1.94
CA VAL A 178 -7.17 2.62 2.96
C VAL A 178 -7.69 2.16 4.32
N GLY A 179 -7.04 1.14 4.90
CA GLY A 179 -7.45 0.58 6.19
C GLY A 179 -8.88 0.03 6.16
N HIS A 180 -9.80 0.71 6.83
CA HIS A 180 -11.23 0.36 6.88
C HIS A 180 -12.14 1.49 6.38
N ASP A 181 -11.58 2.55 5.80
CA ASP A 181 -12.35 3.73 5.38
C ASP A 181 -12.96 3.53 3.98
N THR A 182 -14.24 3.18 3.92
CA THR A 182 -14.95 2.92 2.65
C THR A 182 -15.04 4.12 1.71
N HIS A 183 -14.71 5.32 2.19
CA HIS A 183 -14.70 6.56 1.40
C HIS A 183 -13.30 6.92 0.86
N ARG A 184 -12.25 6.21 1.31
CA ARG A 184 -10.87 6.36 0.81
C ARG A 184 -10.51 5.17 -0.09
N ARG A 185 -11.07 5.17 -1.29
CA ARG A 185 -10.79 4.12 -2.28
C ARG A 185 -9.37 4.25 -2.81
N LEU A 186 -8.69 3.12 -2.90
CA LEU A 186 -7.38 3.04 -3.55
C LEU A 186 -7.55 3.19 -5.06
N ASP A 187 -6.59 3.85 -5.70
CA ASP A 187 -6.58 4.07 -7.14
C ASP A 187 -5.78 2.97 -7.86
N PRO A 188 -6.44 2.09 -8.64
CA PRO A 188 -5.74 1.07 -9.43
C PRO A 188 -4.83 1.65 -10.52
N GLU A 189 -5.04 2.90 -10.94
CA GLU A 189 -4.13 3.60 -11.87
C GLU A 189 -2.85 4.09 -11.17
N GLU A 190 -2.86 4.20 -9.84
CA GLU A 190 -1.66 4.53 -9.07
C GLU A 190 -0.82 3.30 -8.72
N PHE A 191 -1.48 2.22 -8.30
CA PHE A 191 -0.84 0.94 -7.99
C PHE A 191 -1.85 -0.21 -7.98
N ARG A 192 -1.44 -1.37 -8.47
CA ARG A 192 -2.26 -2.60 -8.43
C ARG A 192 -1.87 -3.50 -7.28
N GLY A 193 -0.61 -3.51 -6.88
CA GLY A 193 -0.12 -4.34 -5.79
C GLY A 193 1.28 -3.95 -5.35
N PHE A 194 1.76 -4.64 -4.33
CA PHE A 194 3.15 -4.56 -3.91
C PHE A 194 3.55 -5.81 -3.11
N ALA A 195 4.84 -6.11 -3.13
CA ALA A 195 5.47 -7.15 -2.34
C ALA A 195 6.39 -6.53 -1.27
N LEU A 196 6.28 -7.01 -0.05
CA LEU A 196 7.23 -6.76 1.03
C LEU A 196 7.98 -8.07 1.33
N VAL A 197 9.22 -8.16 0.86
CA VAL A 197 10.04 -9.35 1.08
C VAL A 197 10.63 -9.33 2.47
N ASP A 198 10.36 -10.41 3.20
CA ASP A 198 10.97 -10.76 4.46
C ASP A 198 11.24 -12.28 4.45
N PRO A 199 12.39 -12.77 4.95
CA PRO A 199 12.71 -14.19 4.91
C PRO A 199 11.78 -15.08 5.73
N LEU A 200 11.08 -14.54 6.72
CA LEU A 200 10.21 -15.25 7.66
C LEU A 200 8.73 -14.98 7.40
N ALA A 201 8.38 -13.73 7.10
CA ALA A 201 7.03 -13.22 6.95
C ALA A 201 6.85 -12.43 5.63
N PRO A 202 7.11 -13.00 4.45
CA PRO A 202 6.89 -12.29 3.19
C PRO A 202 5.41 -11.89 3.06
N LEU A 203 5.14 -10.73 2.46
CA LEU A 203 3.79 -10.18 2.32
C LEU A 203 3.52 -9.71 0.90
N ILE A 204 2.32 -10.00 0.41
CA ILE A 204 1.77 -9.50 -0.85
C ILE A 204 0.52 -8.68 -0.55
N PHE A 205 0.44 -7.48 -1.12
CA PHE A 205 -0.78 -6.69 -1.15
C PHE A 205 -1.35 -6.63 -2.56
N VAL A 206 -2.67 -6.79 -2.69
CA VAL A 206 -3.42 -6.64 -3.94
C VAL A 206 -4.51 -5.58 -3.75
N ASN A 207 -4.53 -4.60 -4.64
CA ASN A 207 -5.55 -3.56 -4.68
C ASN A 207 -6.90 -4.17 -5.13
N GLY A 208 -7.80 -4.33 -4.18
CA GLY A 208 -9.13 -4.90 -4.38
C GLY A 208 -10.09 -4.00 -5.18
N ALA A 209 -9.72 -2.74 -5.44
CA ALA A 209 -10.49 -1.81 -6.26
C ALA A 209 -10.33 -2.05 -7.78
N ASP A 210 -9.29 -2.80 -8.19
CA ASP A 210 -9.07 -3.18 -9.59
C ASP A 210 -10.06 -4.25 -10.08
N ALA A 211 -10.15 -4.46 -11.39
CA ALA A 211 -10.97 -5.50 -11.98
C ALA A 211 -10.55 -6.90 -11.50
N LYS A 212 -11.53 -7.77 -11.21
CA LYS A 212 -11.28 -9.12 -10.67
C LYS A 212 -10.27 -9.96 -11.48
N PRO A 213 -10.32 -9.98 -12.82
CA PRO A 213 -9.31 -10.71 -13.60
C PRO A 213 -7.89 -10.16 -13.46
N ALA A 214 -7.73 -8.85 -13.24
CA ALA A 214 -6.43 -8.21 -13.07
C ALA A 214 -5.81 -8.55 -11.71
N GLN A 215 -6.62 -8.67 -10.66
CA GLN A 215 -6.17 -9.05 -9.31
C GLN A 215 -5.40 -10.38 -9.29
N THR A 216 -5.83 -11.39 -10.08
CA THR A 216 -5.12 -12.67 -10.20
C THR A 216 -3.72 -12.51 -10.81
N PHE A 217 -3.60 -11.69 -11.85
CA PHE A 217 -2.30 -11.40 -12.45
C PHE A 217 -1.40 -10.67 -11.46
N THR A 218 -1.91 -9.65 -10.78
CA THR A 218 -1.18 -8.93 -9.73
C THR A 218 -0.69 -9.87 -8.64
N LEU A 219 -1.55 -10.74 -8.11
CA LEU A 219 -1.16 -11.71 -7.08
C LEU A 219 -0.01 -12.61 -7.54
N ALA A 220 -0.09 -13.13 -8.77
CA ALA A 220 0.97 -13.95 -9.34
C ALA A 220 2.26 -13.15 -9.60
N HIS A 221 2.14 -11.88 -10.00
CA HIS A 221 3.26 -10.98 -10.21
C HIS A 221 4.01 -10.70 -8.90
N GLU A 222 3.29 -10.30 -7.86
CA GLU A 222 3.88 -10.01 -6.54
C GLU A 222 4.49 -11.27 -5.90
N LEU A 223 3.92 -12.44 -6.16
CA LEU A 223 4.54 -13.70 -5.73
C LEU A 223 5.90 -13.92 -6.40
N VAL A 224 6.06 -13.56 -7.67
CA VAL A 224 7.35 -13.65 -8.36
C VAL A 224 8.35 -12.69 -7.72
N HIS A 225 7.94 -11.48 -7.31
CA HIS A 225 8.79 -10.57 -6.53
C HIS A 225 9.29 -11.20 -5.23
N VAL A 226 8.41 -11.89 -4.49
CA VAL A 226 8.81 -12.66 -3.30
C VAL A 226 9.83 -13.76 -3.62
N VAL A 227 9.62 -14.50 -4.72
CA VAL A 227 10.51 -15.59 -5.15
C VAL A 227 11.87 -15.06 -5.62
N LEU A 228 11.92 -13.87 -6.22
CA LEU A 228 13.16 -13.15 -6.55
C LEU A 228 13.83 -12.51 -5.34
N GLY A 229 13.10 -12.37 -4.22
CA GLY A 229 13.59 -11.70 -3.02
C GLY A 229 13.64 -10.18 -3.15
N GLU A 230 12.81 -9.61 -4.02
CA GLU A 230 12.75 -8.18 -4.33
C GLU A 230 11.44 -7.58 -3.83
N SER A 231 11.50 -6.65 -2.88
CA SER A 231 10.33 -5.82 -2.54
C SER A 231 10.06 -4.81 -3.64
N GLY A 232 8.81 -4.41 -3.82
CA GLY A 232 8.49 -3.32 -4.74
C GLY A 232 7.00 -3.06 -4.84
N VAL A 233 6.66 -1.85 -5.27
CA VAL A 233 5.30 -1.49 -5.71
C VAL A 233 5.21 -1.50 -7.23
N SER A 234 4.11 -2.04 -7.75
CA SER A 234 3.85 -2.27 -9.17
C SER A 234 2.48 -1.70 -9.60
N ASP A 235 2.35 -1.45 -10.91
CA ASP A 235 1.17 -0.87 -11.56
C ASP A 235 0.31 -1.86 -12.34
#